data_AF-A0A9E2ZG48-F1
#
_entry.id   AF-A0A9E2ZG48-F1
#
_cell.length_a   1.000
_cell.length_b   1.000
_cell.length_c   1.000
_cell.angle_alpha   90.00
_cell.angle_beta   90.00
_cell.angle_gamma   90.00
#
_symmetry.space_group_name_H-M   'P 1'
#
loop_
_entity.id
_entity.type
_entity.pdbx_description
1 polymer ?
#
loop_
_entity_poly.entity_id
_entity_poly.type
_entity_poly.pdbx_seq_one_letter_code
_entity_poly.pdbx_strand_id
1 'polypeptide(L)'
;VVVEAEAAGRLMFYGQGAGGAPTASAVMGDVVMAARNRVQGGRGPRESKYAKLPISPIGFIPTRYYVNMNVADRPGVLSAVAAEFTKREVSIAEVRQEGMVDEGGQRCGARIVVVTHTATDAALSETVTALADLDVVQRVTSVLRMEGTSE
;
A
#
# COMPACT_ATOMS: atom_id res chain seq x y z
N VAL A 1 1.12 -15.39 5.44
CA VAL A 1 -0.30 -14.96 5.30
C VAL A 1 -0.80 -14.52 6.67
N VAL A 2 -1.46 -13.36 6.76
CA VAL A 2 -2.12 -12.90 7.98
C VAL A 2 -3.63 -12.97 7.75
N VAL A 3 -4.38 -13.51 8.72
CA VAL A 3 -5.84 -13.62 8.69
C VAL A 3 -6.40 -12.96 9.94
N GLU A 4 -7.40 -12.10 9.77
CA GLU A 4 -8.14 -11.45 10.86
C GLU A 4 -9.59 -11.91 10.83
N ALA A 5 -10.10 -12.38 11.97
CA ALA A 5 -11.47 -12.84 12.12
C ALA A 5 -12.04 -12.44 13.49
N GLU A 6 -13.34 -12.16 13.58
CA GLU A 6 -13.98 -11.62 14.78
C GLU A 6 -13.71 -12.43 16.05
N ALA A 7 -13.89 -13.75 15.99
CA ALA A 7 -13.72 -14.62 17.17
C ALA A 7 -12.26 -15.11 17.36
N ALA A 8 -11.53 -15.33 16.26
CA ALA A 8 -10.17 -15.89 16.31
C ALA A 8 -9.07 -14.83 16.45
N GLY A 9 -9.41 -13.54 16.28
CA GLY A 9 -8.46 -12.45 16.28
C GLY A 9 -7.48 -12.53 15.11
N ARG A 10 -6.22 -12.17 15.37
CA ARG A 10 -5.15 -12.12 14.37
C ARG A 10 -4.32 -13.39 14.37
N LEU A 11 -4.29 -14.10 13.23
CA LEU A 11 -3.51 -15.31 13.01
C LEU A 11 -2.42 -15.07 11.95
N MET A 12 -1.24 -15.66 12.14
CA MET A 12 -0.13 -15.60 11.17
C MET A 12 0.34 -16.99 10.78
N PHE A 13 0.31 -17.27 9.48
CA PHE A 13 0.83 -18.49 8.87
C PHE A 13 2.12 -18.17 8.13
N TYR A 14 3.22 -18.77 8.57
CA TYR A 14 4.57 -18.57 8.04
C TYR A 14 5.12 -19.87 7.47
N GLY A 15 5.79 -19.80 6.32
CA GLY A 15 6.37 -20.94 5.63
C GLY A 15 6.84 -20.59 4.22
N GLN A 16 7.45 -21.57 3.54
CA GLN A 16 7.91 -21.41 2.16
C GLN A 16 6.71 -21.38 1.21
N GLY A 17 6.49 -20.26 0.53
CA GLY A 17 5.40 -20.07 -0.44
C GLY A 17 5.72 -20.54 -1.86
N ALA A 18 6.94 -21.02 -2.10
CA ALA A 18 7.40 -21.49 -3.41
C ALA A 18 8.46 -22.60 -3.25
N GLY A 19 8.68 -23.36 -4.32
CA GLY A 19 9.66 -24.45 -4.39
C GLY A 19 9.00 -25.81 -4.58
N GLY A 20 9.66 -26.70 -5.32
CA GLY A 20 9.09 -28.00 -5.71
C GLY A 20 8.65 -28.85 -4.52
N ALA A 21 9.49 -29.00 -3.49
CA ALA A 21 9.16 -29.79 -2.30
C ALA A 21 8.05 -29.16 -1.43
N PRO A 22 8.07 -27.86 -1.08
CA PRO A 22 6.95 -27.21 -0.38
C PRO A 22 5.62 -27.32 -1.11
N THR A 23 5.61 -27.10 -2.44
CA THR A 23 4.39 -27.24 -3.25
C THR A 23 3.92 -28.69 -3.31
N ALA A 24 4.83 -29.66 -3.49
CA ALA A 24 4.47 -31.08 -3.48
C ALA A 24 3.86 -31.51 -2.15
N SER A 25 4.32 -30.97 -1.01
CA SER A 25 3.74 -31.22 0.30
C SER A 25 2.25 -30.84 0.36
N ALA A 26 1.90 -29.63 -0.11
CA ALA A 26 0.50 -29.18 -0.18
C ALA A 26 -0.34 -30.07 -1.11
N VAL A 27 0.19 -30.39 -2.30
CA VAL A 27 -0.47 -31.30 -3.25
C VAL A 27 -0.74 -32.68 -2.63
N MET A 28 0.24 -33.27 -1.95
CA MET A 28 0.08 -34.57 -1.31
C MET A 28 -0.92 -34.54 -0.16
N GLY A 29 -1.02 -33.42 0.57
CA GLY A 29 -2.06 -33.20 1.57
C GLY A 29 -3.47 -33.36 0.99
N ASP A 30 -3.74 -32.67 -0.12
CA ASP A 30 -5.02 -32.74 -0.82
C ASP A 30 -5.28 -34.13 -1.44
N VAL A 31 -4.27 -34.77 -2.02
CA VAL A 31 -4.38 -36.13 -2.59
C VAL A 31 -4.78 -37.14 -1.52
N VAL A 32 -4.15 -37.10 -0.34
CA VAL A 32 -4.48 -38.01 0.77
C VAL A 32 -5.91 -37.78 1.26
N MET A 33 -6.35 -36.52 1.38
CA MET A 33 -7.72 -36.21 1.77
C MET A 33 -8.74 -36.66 0.72
N ALA A 34 -8.45 -36.46 -0.57
CA ALA A 34 -9.29 -36.93 -1.66
C ALA A 34 -9.41 -38.46 -1.67
N ALA A 35 -8.30 -39.18 -1.46
CA ALA A 35 -8.30 -40.64 -1.36
C ALA A 35 -9.14 -41.13 -0.16
N ARG A 36 -8.98 -40.51 1.02
CA ARG A 36 -9.77 -40.84 2.22
C ARG A 36 -11.28 -40.65 1.99
N ASN A 37 -11.67 -39.51 1.41
CA ASN A 37 -13.07 -39.23 1.07
C ASN A 37 -13.65 -40.30 0.15
N ARG A 38 -12.87 -40.74 -0.85
CA ARG A 38 -13.28 -41.75 -1.82
C ARG A 38 -13.49 -43.13 -1.18
N VAL A 39 -12.64 -43.52 -0.23
CA VAL A 39 -12.74 -44.79 0.51
C VAL A 39 -13.93 -44.79 1.46
N GLN A 40 -14.15 -43.69 2.18
CA GLN A 40 -15.21 -43.58 3.20
C GLN A 40 -16.59 -43.20 2.63
N GLY A 41 -16.69 -42.96 1.32
CA GLY A 41 -17.93 -42.53 0.67
C GLY A 41 -18.35 -41.10 1.00
N GLY A 42 -17.42 -40.26 1.47
CA GLY A 42 -17.65 -38.87 1.85
C GLY A 42 -17.24 -37.86 0.77
N ARG A 43 -17.48 -36.58 1.05
CA ARG A 43 -17.01 -35.44 0.24
C ARG A 43 -16.46 -34.36 1.15
N GLY A 44 -15.55 -33.55 0.62
CA GLY A 44 -15.05 -32.35 1.31
C GLY A 44 -16.08 -31.21 1.33
N PRO A 45 -15.71 -30.05 1.92
CA PRO A 45 -16.52 -28.85 1.91
C PRO A 45 -16.98 -28.48 0.50
N ARG A 46 -18.25 -28.11 0.34
CA ARG A 46 -18.78 -27.60 -0.92
C ARG A 46 -18.39 -26.14 -1.11
N GLU A 47 -18.31 -25.73 -2.37
CA GLU A 47 -18.12 -24.34 -2.72
C GLU A 47 -19.23 -23.47 -2.12
N SER A 48 -18.83 -22.35 -1.50
CA SER A 48 -19.73 -21.42 -0.84
C SER A 48 -19.44 -20.00 -1.32
N LYS A 49 -20.17 -19.56 -2.36
CA LYS A 49 -20.09 -18.21 -2.97
C LYS A 49 -21.40 -17.42 -2.82
N TYR A 50 -22.15 -17.65 -1.74
CA TYR A 50 -23.51 -17.13 -1.58
C TYR A 50 -23.59 -15.61 -1.39
N ALA A 51 -22.53 -14.97 -0.86
CA ALA A 51 -22.57 -13.58 -0.44
C ALA A 51 -22.67 -12.57 -1.60
N LYS A 52 -22.24 -12.95 -2.81
CA LYS A 52 -22.30 -12.12 -4.04
C LYS A 52 -21.83 -10.66 -3.83
N LEU A 53 -20.81 -10.46 -3.01
CA LEU A 53 -20.29 -9.13 -2.71
C LEU A 53 -19.64 -8.52 -3.98
N PRO A 54 -19.90 -7.25 -4.30
CA PRO A 54 -19.23 -6.57 -5.39
C PRO A 54 -17.75 -6.33 -5.06
N ILE A 55 -16.93 -6.17 -6.10
CA ILE A 55 -15.52 -5.80 -5.94
C ILE A 55 -15.42 -4.28 -5.86
N SER A 56 -14.87 -3.76 -4.76
CA SER A 56 -14.62 -2.33 -4.60
C SER A 56 -13.49 -1.85 -5.54
N PRO A 57 -13.66 -0.74 -6.28
CA PRO A 57 -12.59 -0.17 -7.09
C PRO A 57 -11.48 0.38 -6.18
N ILE A 58 -10.24 0.40 -6.69
CA ILE A 58 -9.08 0.84 -5.91
C ILE A 58 -9.24 2.26 -5.34
N GLY A 59 -9.85 3.17 -6.12
CA GLY A 59 -10.07 4.56 -5.72
C GLY A 59 -10.90 4.75 -4.45
N PHE A 60 -11.73 3.76 -4.07
CA PHE A 60 -12.55 3.81 -2.85
C PHE A 60 -11.84 3.24 -1.62
N ILE A 61 -10.66 2.63 -1.80
CA ILE A 61 -9.95 1.99 -0.69
C ILE A 61 -9.26 3.06 0.14
N PRO A 62 -9.52 3.11 1.47
CA PRO A 62 -8.78 3.97 2.37
C PRO A 62 -7.36 3.42 2.54
N THR A 63 -6.36 4.26 2.30
CA THR A 63 -4.92 3.92 2.39
C THR A 63 -4.13 5.15 2.82
N ARG A 64 -2.84 4.97 3.10
CA ARG A 64 -1.89 6.05 3.34
C ARG A 64 -0.83 6.08 2.25
N TYR A 65 -0.32 7.26 1.92
CA TYR A 65 0.75 7.42 0.93
C TYR A 65 2.04 7.90 1.58
N TYR A 66 3.14 7.34 1.10
CA TYR A 66 4.49 7.88 1.18
C TYR A 66 4.80 8.52 -0.19
N VAL A 67 4.98 9.83 -0.22
CA VAL A 67 5.30 10.60 -1.42
C VAL A 67 6.67 11.22 -1.25
N ASN A 68 7.59 10.89 -2.15
CA ASN A 68 8.94 11.43 -2.18
C ASN A 68 9.12 12.26 -3.45
N MET A 69 9.49 13.53 -3.29
CA MET A 69 9.58 14.50 -4.38
C MET A 69 10.85 15.36 -4.27
N ASN A 70 11.37 15.75 -5.42
CA ASN A 70 12.44 16.74 -5.54
C ASN A 70 11.81 18.08 -5.86
N VAL A 71 12.18 19.11 -5.10
CA VAL A 71 11.60 20.44 -5.20
C VAL A 71 12.70 21.50 -5.24
N ALA A 72 12.35 22.71 -5.68
CA ALA A 72 13.24 23.85 -5.59
C ALA A 72 13.54 24.21 -4.12
N ASP A 73 14.78 24.53 -3.78
CA ASP A 73 15.15 25.00 -2.43
C ASP A 73 14.83 26.50 -2.29
N ARG A 74 13.53 26.82 -2.18
CA ARG A 74 13.05 28.19 -1.96
C ARG A 74 12.02 28.26 -0.82
N PRO A 75 11.92 29.39 -0.09
CA PRO A 75 10.88 29.58 0.90
C PRO A 75 9.48 29.42 0.30
N GLY A 76 8.55 28.81 1.04
CA GLY A 76 7.15 28.65 0.64
C GLY A 76 6.80 27.37 -0.10
N VAL A 77 7.77 26.55 -0.52
CA VAL A 77 7.50 25.28 -1.23
C VAL A 77 6.67 24.31 -0.40
N LEU A 78 7.01 24.16 0.89
CA LEU A 78 6.24 23.30 1.79
C LEU A 78 4.79 23.77 1.93
N SER A 79 4.56 25.09 1.93
CA SER A 79 3.21 25.65 1.99
C SER A 79 2.42 25.35 0.71
N ALA A 80 3.05 25.42 -0.46
CA ALA A 80 2.41 25.09 -1.73
C ALA A 80 2.05 23.59 -1.80
N VAL A 81 2.97 22.72 -1.37
CA VAL A 81 2.74 21.27 -1.28
C VAL A 81 1.59 20.97 -0.32
N ALA A 82 1.63 21.51 0.90
CA ALA A 82 0.58 21.29 1.91
C ALA A 82 -0.80 21.82 1.47
N ALA A 83 -0.83 22.90 0.68
CA ALA A 83 -2.07 23.42 0.11
C ALA A 83 -2.73 22.41 -0.86
N GLU A 84 -1.94 21.68 -1.66
CA GLU A 84 -2.49 20.67 -2.58
C GLU A 84 -3.10 19.46 -1.85
N PHE A 85 -2.52 19.04 -0.73
CA PHE A 85 -3.12 18.02 0.15
C PHE A 85 -4.42 18.53 0.78
N THR A 86 -4.42 19.77 1.30
CA THR A 86 -5.61 20.39 1.93
C THR A 86 -6.78 20.52 0.95
N LYS A 87 -6.53 20.91 -0.30
CA LYS A 87 -7.57 21.05 -1.35
C LYS A 87 -8.35 19.76 -1.61
N ARG A 88 -7.76 18.61 -1.31
CA ARG A 88 -8.32 17.26 -1.52
C ARG A 88 -8.66 16.57 -0.20
N GLU A 89 -8.72 17.34 0.89
CA GLU A 89 -9.05 16.86 2.24
C GLU A 89 -8.11 15.73 2.73
N VAL A 90 -6.86 15.72 2.26
CA VAL A 90 -5.84 14.77 2.70
C VAL A 90 -5.03 15.38 3.83
N SER A 91 -5.06 14.75 5.00
CA SER A 91 -4.24 15.17 6.14
C SER A 91 -2.80 14.61 6.04
N ILE A 92 -1.83 15.40 6.49
CA ILE A 92 -0.41 15.05 6.49
C ILE A 92 -0.02 14.59 7.90
N ALA A 93 0.55 13.39 8.01
CA ALA A 93 1.01 12.82 9.26
C ALA A 93 2.46 13.19 9.57
N GLU A 94 3.34 13.18 8.57
CA GLU A 94 4.75 13.51 8.73
C GLU A 94 5.30 14.18 7.47
N VAL A 95 6.21 15.14 7.67
CA VAL A 95 6.99 15.75 6.59
C VAL A 95 8.46 15.76 6.98
N ARG A 96 9.31 15.34 6.05
CA ARG A 96 10.77 15.50 6.15
C ARG A 96 11.29 16.25 4.94
N GLN A 97 12.02 17.33 5.18
CA GLN A 97 12.67 18.12 4.14
C GLN A 97 14.18 18.16 4.37
N GLU A 98 14.94 17.84 3.32
CA GLU A 98 16.41 17.83 3.35
C GLU A 98 16.95 18.57 2.12
N GLY A 99 18.02 19.35 2.29
CA GLY A 99 18.70 19.97 1.16
C GLY A 99 19.37 18.92 0.27
N MET A 100 19.36 19.14 -1.05
CA MET A 100 20.11 18.36 -2.01
C MET A 100 21.32 19.15 -2.49
N VAL A 101 22.45 18.46 -2.59
CA VAL A 101 23.69 18.97 -3.17
C VAL A 101 24.03 18.20 -4.44
N ASP A 102 24.59 18.88 -5.43
CA ASP A 102 25.15 18.23 -6.62
C ASP A 102 26.54 17.62 -6.35
N GLU A 103 27.13 16.99 -7.37
CA GLU A 103 28.48 16.40 -7.29
C GLU A 103 29.57 17.44 -6.95
N GLY A 104 29.31 18.73 -7.20
CA GLY A 104 30.19 19.84 -6.86
C GLY A 104 29.97 20.41 -5.46
N GLY A 105 29.04 19.85 -4.67
CA GLY A 105 28.70 20.32 -3.33
C GLY A 105 27.83 21.58 -3.31
N GLN A 106 27.31 22.02 -4.44
CA GLN A 106 26.44 23.19 -4.55
C GLN A 106 24.97 22.79 -4.36
N ARG A 107 24.20 23.63 -3.66
CA ARG A 107 22.77 23.35 -3.43
C ARG A 107 22.01 23.38 -4.75
N CYS A 108 21.39 22.27 -5.11
CA CYS A 108 20.66 22.09 -6.37
C CYS A 108 19.14 21.94 -6.17
N GLY A 109 18.67 21.81 -4.92
CA GLY A 109 17.25 21.72 -4.59
C GLY A 109 17.04 21.20 -3.16
N ALA A 110 15.82 20.78 -2.87
CA ALA A 110 15.48 20.08 -1.64
C ALA A 110 14.66 18.82 -1.95
N ARG A 111 14.83 17.79 -1.13
CA ARG A 111 14.00 16.59 -1.14
C ARG A 111 12.93 16.77 -0.07
N ILE A 112 11.67 16.61 -0.45
CA ILE A 112 10.54 16.55 0.48
C ILE A 112 9.96 15.15 0.45
N VAL A 113 9.78 14.59 1.63
CA VAL A 113 9.06 13.34 1.86
C VAL A 113 7.82 13.67 2.69
N VAL A 114 6.66 13.24 2.20
CA VAL A 114 5.37 13.41 2.87
C VAL A 114 4.77 12.05 3.14
N VAL A 115 4.29 11.85 4.37
CA VAL A 115 3.51 10.69 4.80
C VAL A 115 2.12 11.20 5.15
N THR A 116 1.09 10.65 4.53
CA THR A 116 -0.30 11.05 4.79
C THR A 116 -0.93 10.25 5.93
N HIS A 117 -2.00 10.80 6.51
CA HIS A 117 -3.01 10.00 7.20
C HIS A 117 -3.84 9.19 6.19
N THR A 118 -4.80 8.41 6.71
CA THR A 118 -5.68 7.59 5.89
C THR A 118 -6.64 8.44 5.06
N ALA A 119 -6.65 8.22 3.74
CA ALA A 119 -7.56 8.86 2.79
C ALA A 119 -7.87 7.89 1.63
N THR A 120 -8.86 8.21 0.80
CA THR A 120 -9.17 7.37 -0.37
C THR A 120 -8.03 7.39 -1.39
N ASP A 121 -7.76 6.24 -2.02
CA ASP A 121 -6.72 6.16 -3.06
C ASP A 121 -6.97 7.14 -4.21
N ALA A 122 -8.24 7.44 -4.52
CA ALA A 122 -8.60 8.46 -5.51
C ALA A 122 -8.10 9.86 -5.12
N ALA A 123 -8.40 10.33 -3.90
CA ALA A 123 -7.97 11.64 -3.43
C ALA A 123 -6.44 11.74 -3.35
N LEU A 124 -5.78 10.67 -2.92
CA LEU A 124 -4.32 10.58 -2.84
C LEU A 124 -3.69 10.60 -4.25
N SER A 125 -4.23 9.84 -5.20
CA SER A 125 -3.77 9.84 -6.58
C SER A 125 -3.95 11.20 -7.24
N GLU A 126 -5.11 11.85 -7.07
CA GLU A 126 -5.35 13.20 -7.58
C GLU A 126 -4.40 14.23 -6.97
N THR A 127 -4.05 14.06 -5.70
CA THR A 127 -3.06 14.92 -5.02
C THR A 127 -1.69 14.75 -5.65
N VAL A 128 -1.26 13.51 -5.90
CA VAL A 128 0.02 13.23 -6.55
C VAL A 128 0.09 13.82 -7.95
N THR A 129 -0.98 13.71 -8.75
CA THR A 129 -1.06 14.35 -10.07
C THR A 129 -0.89 15.87 -9.96
N ALA A 130 -1.61 16.51 -9.05
CA ALA A 130 -1.51 17.96 -8.86
C ALA A 130 -0.15 18.42 -8.34
N LEU A 131 0.51 17.62 -7.49
CA LEU A 131 1.87 17.90 -7.04
C LEU A 131 2.87 17.82 -8.19
N ALA A 132 2.68 16.90 -9.14
CA ALA A 132 3.55 16.80 -10.31
C ALA A 132 3.42 18.02 -11.24
N ASP A 133 2.27 18.68 -11.25
CA ASP A 133 2.00 19.88 -12.05
C ASP A 133 2.44 21.20 -11.37
N LEU A 134 2.91 21.16 -10.11
CA LEU A 134 3.37 22.35 -9.41
C LEU A 134 4.75 22.82 -9.91
N ASP A 135 4.87 24.10 -10.27
CA ASP A 135 6.14 24.74 -10.71
C ASP A 135 7.29 24.61 -9.71
N VAL A 136 6.99 24.40 -8.43
CA VAL A 136 7.99 24.24 -7.37
C VAL A 136 8.53 22.81 -7.28
N VAL A 137 7.82 21.84 -7.84
CA VAL A 137 8.19 20.42 -7.86
C VAL A 137 8.94 20.13 -9.14
N GLN A 138 10.19 19.71 -9.02
CA GLN A 138 11.02 19.34 -10.17
C GLN A 138 10.65 17.96 -10.69
N ARG A 139 10.39 17.00 -9.78
CA ARG A 139 9.79 15.70 -10.09
C ARG A 139 9.23 15.04 -8.84
N VAL A 140 8.21 14.19 -9.01
CA VAL A 140 7.84 13.18 -8.02
C VAL A 140 8.68 11.92 -8.26
N THR A 141 9.47 11.52 -7.26
CA THR A 141 10.50 10.48 -7.39
C THR A 141 9.98 9.10 -7.04
N SER A 142 9.09 9.02 -6.04
CA SER A 142 8.47 7.75 -5.63
C SER A 142 7.14 8.00 -4.93
N VAL A 143 6.18 7.11 -5.17
CA VAL A 143 4.88 7.07 -4.51
C VAL A 143 4.62 5.64 -4.09
N LEU A 144 4.49 5.39 -2.79
CA LEU A 144 4.27 4.07 -2.22
C LEU A 144 3.09 4.13 -1.26
N ARG A 145 2.24 3.10 -1.27
CA ARG A 145 1.22 2.93 -0.22
C ARG A 145 1.89 2.45 1.06
N MET A 146 1.36 2.87 2.20
CA MET A 146 1.76 2.38 3.51
C MET A 146 0.61 1.63 4.16
N GLU A 147 0.90 0.40 4.58
CA GLU A 147 -0.04 -0.53 5.18
C GLU A 147 0.45 -1.00 6.55
N GLY A 148 -0.47 -1.49 7.39
CA GLY A 148 -0.12 -2.12 8.66
C GLY A 148 0.19 -1.15 9.82
N THR A 149 -0.02 0.15 9.62
CA THR A 149 -0.02 1.12 10.73
C THR A 149 -1.41 1.13 11.36
N SER A 150 -1.53 0.68 12.60
CA SER A 150 -2.70 0.97 13.43
C SER A 150 -2.68 2.46 13.77
N GLU A 151 -3.71 3.20 13.38
CA GLU A 151 -4.12 4.40 14.10
C GLU A 151 -5.17 4.03 15.16
#